data_AF-A0A257GT29-F1
#
_entry.id   AF-A0A257GT29-F1
#
_cell.length_a   1.000
_cell.length_b   1.000
_cell.length_c   1.000
_cell.angle_alpha   90.00
_cell.angle_beta   90.00
_cell.angle_gamma   90.00
#
_symmetry.space_group_name_H-M   'P 1'
#
loop_
_entity.id
_entity.type
_entity.pdbx_description
1 polymer ?
#
loop_
_entity_poly.entity_id
_entity_poly.type
_entity_poly.pdbx_seq_one_letter_code
_entity_poly.pdbx_strand_id
1 'polypeptide(L)'
;ICQDTGIVTVIVKWGQQCVLESGRSLQEVIDDGVRRAYLLPENKLRASILADPAFTRVNTKDNTPSVVHLEMVPGNKVTFDVAAKGGGSENKTKFKMMNPGDSIVDWVLDMVPQMGAGWCPPGMLGIGIGGTAEKAMVLAKESLMGAIDMAELKARGPQNDIERLRIEIF
;
A
#
# COMPACT_ATOMS: atom_id res chain seq x y z
N ILE A 1 11.59 -10.70 -10.25
CA ILE A 1 11.79 -9.24 -10.29
C ILE A 1 12.54 -8.77 -9.03
N CYS A 2 12.07 -9.06 -7.83
CA CYS A 2 12.79 -8.77 -6.57
C CYS A 2 12.89 -10.04 -5.70
N GLN A 3 13.95 -10.18 -4.91
CA GLN A 3 14.09 -11.24 -3.90
C GLN A 3 13.15 -11.03 -2.70
N ASP A 4 12.81 -9.78 -2.43
CA ASP A 4 11.78 -9.42 -1.47
C ASP A 4 10.42 -9.42 -2.17
N THR A 5 9.67 -10.49 -1.97
CA THR A 5 8.33 -10.63 -2.54
C THR A 5 7.25 -9.92 -1.71
N GLY A 6 7.66 -9.18 -0.67
CA GLY A 6 6.82 -8.24 0.04
C GLY A 6 5.82 -8.83 1.02
N ILE A 7 5.29 -7.93 1.84
CA ILE A 7 4.16 -8.13 2.74
C ILE A 7 2.90 -7.95 1.90
N VAL A 8 1.98 -8.90 1.93
CA VAL A 8 0.73 -8.75 1.18
C VAL A 8 -0.18 -7.78 1.93
N THR A 9 -0.53 -6.68 1.27
CA THR A 9 -1.53 -5.72 1.70
C THR A 9 -2.72 -5.80 0.75
N VAL A 10 -3.92 -5.94 1.30
CA VAL A 10 -5.16 -6.02 0.53
C VAL A 10 -6.08 -4.89 0.97
N ILE A 11 -6.48 -4.04 0.04
CA ILE A 11 -7.50 -3.02 0.25
C ILE A 11 -8.80 -3.56 -0.36
N VAL A 12 -9.81 -3.72 0.48
CA VAL A 12 -11.11 -4.29 0.13
C VAL A 12 -12.15 -3.19 0.21
N LYS A 13 -12.85 -2.94 -0.90
CA LYS A 13 -14.10 -2.18 -0.88
C LYS A 13 -15.26 -3.17 -0.97
N TRP A 14 -16.02 -3.27 0.10
CA TRP A 14 -17.07 -4.26 0.26
C TRP A 14 -18.45 -3.63 0.14
N GLY A 15 -19.19 -4.01 -0.89
CA GLY A 15 -20.58 -3.60 -1.09
C GLY A 15 -21.47 -3.99 0.08
N GLN A 16 -22.24 -3.05 0.62
CA GLN A 16 -23.17 -3.28 1.73
C GLN A 16 -24.21 -4.39 1.46
N GLN A 17 -24.48 -4.70 0.19
CA GLN A 17 -25.40 -5.77 -0.22
C GLN A 17 -24.70 -7.11 -0.45
N CYS A 18 -23.38 -7.19 -0.29
CA CYS A 18 -22.61 -8.42 -0.46
C CYS A 18 -22.58 -9.25 0.83
N VAL A 19 -22.72 -10.56 0.69
CA VAL A 19 -22.61 -11.54 1.78
C VAL A 19 -21.41 -12.43 1.52
N LEU A 20 -20.59 -12.64 2.56
CA LEU A 20 -19.53 -13.65 2.51
C LEU A 20 -20.16 -15.01 2.80
N GLU A 21 -20.27 -15.87 1.80
CA GLU A 21 -20.80 -17.24 1.93
C GLU A 21 -19.76 -18.19 2.56
N SER A 22 -19.26 -17.85 3.76
CA SER A 22 -18.30 -18.65 4.50
C SER A 22 -18.51 -18.53 6.01
N GLY A 23 -18.24 -19.60 6.74
CA GLY A 23 -18.10 -19.54 8.20
C GLY A 23 -16.77 -18.94 8.67
N ARG A 24 -15.81 -18.71 7.76
CA ARG A 24 -14.52 -18.07 8.02
C ARG A 24 -14.68 -16.54 7.93
N SER A 25 -13.87 -15.82 8.71
CA SER A 25 -13.72 -14.38 8.57
C SER A 25 -13.12 -13.99 7.21
N LEU A 26 -13.37 -12.76 6.77
CA LEU A 26 -12.79 -12.23 5.52
C LEU A 26 -11.24 -12.29 5.56
N GLN A 27 -10.63 -11.99 6.71
CA GLN A 27 -9.19 -12.10 6.92
C GLN A 27 -8.69 -13.52 6.63
N GLU A 28 -9.33 -14.54 7.19
CA GLU A 28 -8.93 -15.94 6.99
C GLU A 28 -9.07 -16.37 5.52
N VAL A 29 -10.11 -15.90 4.82
CA VAL A 29 -10.32 -16.19 3.39
C VAL A 29 -9.23 -15.55 2.54
N ILE A 30 -8.86 -14.30 2.83
CA ILE A 30 -7.78 -13.60 2.13
C ILE A 30 -6.42 -14.28 2.42
N ASP A 31 -6.15 -14.60 3.68
CA ASP A 31 -4.91 -15.28 4.09
C ASP A 31 -4.79 -16.67 3.49
N ASP A 32 -5.90 -17.37 3.24
CA ASP A 32 -5.92 -18.62 2.47
C ASP A 32 -5.38 -18.43 1.05
N GLY A 33 -5.87 -17.40 0.36
CA GLY A 33 -5.40 -17.03 -0.98
C GLY A 33 -3.91 -16.69 -1.00
N VAL A 34 -3.45 -15.91 -0.02
CA VAL A 34 -2.02 -15.57 0.14
C VAL A 34 -1.19 -16.81 0.39
N ARG A 35 -1.55 -17.64 1.36
CA ARG A 35 -0.86 -18.90 1.67
C ARG A 35 -0.76 -19.80 0.45
N ARG A 36 -1.86 -19.97 -0.28
CA ARG A 36 -1.89 -20.77 -1.50
C ARG A 36 -0.93 -20.22 -2.54
N ALA A 37 -0.87 -18.90 -2.74
CA ALA A 37 0.06 -18.27 -3.68
C ALA A 37 1.53 -18.48 -3.29
N TYR A 38 1.88 -18.41 -2.00
CA TYR A 38 3.26 -18.56 -1.52
C TYR A 38 3.72 -20.02 -1.39
N LEU A 39 2.79 -20.97 -1.23
CA LEU A 39 3.09 -22.40 -1.17
C LEU A 39 3.03 -23.09 -2.54
N LEU A 40 2.59 -22.38 -3.58
CA LEU A 40 2.47 -22.91 -4.93
C LEU A 40 3.88 -23.22 -5.51
N PRO A 41 4.22 -24.48 -5.84
CA PRO A 41 5.59 -24.87 -6.20
C PRO A 41 6.18 -24.12 -7.40
N GLU A 42 5.36 -23.76 -8.38
CA GLU A 42 5.72 -22.98 -9.55
C GLU A 42 5.88 -21.48 -9.26
N ASN A 43 5.36 -21.00 -8.14
CA ASN A 43 5.45 -19.61 -7.72
C ASN A 43 6.55 -19.45 -6.65
N LYS A 44 7.79 -19.26 -7.11
CA LYS A 44 8.97 -19.13 -6.23
C LYS A 44 8.98 -17.79 -5.50
N LEU A 45 8.14 -17.65 -4.48
CA LEU A 45 8.06 -16.49 -3.60
C LEU A 45 8.81 -16.68 -2.28
N ARG A 46 9.12 -15.59 -1.59
CA ARG A 46 9.81 -15.58 -0.29
C ARG A 46 8.86 -15.16 0.85
N ALA A 47 8.55 -16.10 1.73
CA ALA A 47 7.84 -15.76 2.97
C ALA A 47 8.70 -14.90 3.91
N SER A 48 8.20 -13.72 4.25
CA SER A 48 8.90 -12.68 5.02
C SER A 48 8.23 -12.35 6.36
N ILE A 49 7.02 -12.88 6.62
CA ILE A 49 6.26 -12.61 7.85
C ILE A 49 6.74 -13.47 9.03
N LEU A 50 6.72 -12.86 10.22
CA LEU A 50 7.09 -13.48 11.49
C LEU A 50 5.84 -13.64 12.36
N ALA A 51 5.65 -14.83 12.95
CA ALA A 51 4.52 -15.14 13.83
C ALA A 51 4.59 -14.36 15.16
N ASP A 52 5.79 -14.24 15.71
CA ASP A 52 6.08 -13.47 16.92
C ASP A 52 7.26 -12.52 16.61
N PRO A 53 6.97 -11.31 16.13
CA PRO A 53 8.02 -10.37 15.73
C PRO A 53 8.78 -9.78 16.93
N ALA A 54 8.19 -9.81 18.13
CA ALA A 54 8.77 -9.19 19.31
C ALA A 54 9.91 -10.03 19.91
N PHE A 55 9.72 -11.35 20.00
CA PHE A 55 10.64 -12.22 20.73
C PHE A 55 11.25 -13.31 19.84
N THR A 56 10.49 -14.34 19.51
CA THR A 56 11.03 -15.57 18.90
C THR A 56 11.34 -15.44 17.42
N ARG A 57 10.71 -14.49 16.72
CA ARG A 57 10.93 -14.17 15.31
C ARG A 57 10.83 -15.38 14.39
N VAL A 58 9.94 -16.32 14.72
CA VAL A 58 9.68 -17.51 13.91
C VAL A 58 8.95 -17.08 12.63
N ASN A 59 9.53 -17.40 11.47
CA ASN A 59 8.92 -17.12 10.18
C ASN A 59 7.71 -18.04 9.92
N THR A 60 6.62 -17.49 9.37
CA THR A 60 5.36 -18.23 9.15
C THR A 60 5.41 -19.20 7.97
N LYS A 61 6.44 -19.10 7.12
CA LYS A 61 6.68 -19.94 5.93
C LYS A 61 5.63 -19.85 4.83
N ASP A 62 4.53 -19.15 5.05
CA ASP A 62 3.44 -18.95 4.09
C ASP A 62 3.12 -17.48 3.81
N ASN A 63 3.89 -16.55 4.40
CA ASN A 63 3.75 -15.10 4.28
C ASN A 63 2.41 -14.53 4.80
N THR A 64 1.72 -15.27 5.68
CA THR A 64 0.53 -14.79 6.41
C THR A 64 0.90 -14.38 7.84
N PRO A 65 0.09 -13.54 8.51
CA PRO A 65 -1.12 -12.86 8.01
C PRO A 65 -0.80 -11.74 7.02
N SER A 66 -1.74 -11.51 6.09
CA SER A 66 -1.77 -10.33 5.24
C SER A 66 -2.35 -9.11 5.98
N VAL A 67 -2.00 -7.91 5.54
CA VAL A 67 -2.58 -6.66 6.05
C VAL A 67 -3.86 -6.37 5.27
N VAL A 68 -5.02 -6.43 5.92
CA VAL A 68 -6.32 -6.19 5.28
C VAL A 68 -6.90 -4.85 5.73
N HIS A 69 -7.15 -3.96 4.78
CA HIS A 69 -7.94 -2.75 4.98
C HIS A 69 -9.32 -2.96 4.35
N LEU A 70 -10.37 -2.85 5.16
CA LEU A 70 -11.75 -3.03 4.71
C LEU A 70 -12.50 -1.69 4.79
N GLU A 71 -13.11 -1.29 3.68
CA GLU A 71 -14.04 -0.18 3.60
C GLU A 71 -15.41 -0.69 3.12
N MET A 72 -16.46 -0.39 3.88
CA MET A 72 -17.83 -0.68 3.46
C MET A 72 -18.31 0.41 2.51
N VAL A 73 -18.79 0.02 1.32
CA VAL A 73 -19.26 0.94 0.29
C VAL A 73 -20.68 0.60 -0.16
N PRO A 74 -21.46 1.56 -0.68
CA PRO A 74 -22.77 1.26 -1.25
C PRO A 74 -22.70 0.27 -2.43
N GLY A 75 -23.75 -0.52 -2.60
CA GLY A 75 -23.92 -1.43 -3.74
C GLY A 75 -23.64 -2.90 -3.43
N ASN A 76 -23.50 -3.70 -4.50
CA ASN A 76 -23.45 -5.16 -4.49
C ASN A 76 -22.18 -5.73 -5.14
N LYS A 77 -21.09 -4.96 -5.13
CA LYS A 77 -19.80 -5.37 -5.67
C LYS A 77 -18.75 -5.37 -4.58
N VAL A 78 -17.78 -6.27 -4.73
CA VAL A 78 -16.55 -6.27 -3.94
C VAL A 78 -15.39 -6.02 -4.88
N THR A 79 -14.51 -5.09 -4.54
CA THR A 79 -13.26 -4.85 -5.26
C THR A 79 -12.07 -5.09 -4.34
N PHE A 80 -11.00 -5.64 -4.91
CA PHE A 80 -9.76 -5.95 -4.22
C PHE A 80 -8.61 -5.28 -4.96
N ASP A 81 -7.88 -4.44 -4.25
CA ASP A 81 -6.55 -4.01 -4.67
C ASP A 81 -5.52 -4.78 -3.84
N VAL A 82 -4.61 -5.47 -4.53
CA VAL A 82 -3.60 -6.33 -3.90
C VAL A 82 -2.22 -5.78 -4.18
N ALA A 83 -1.49 -5.46 -3.12
CA ALA A 83 -0.12 -4.95 -3.19
C ALA A 83 0.85 -5.91 -2.48
N ALA A 84 1.97 -6.21 -3.14
CA ALA A 84 3.10 -6.92 -2.54
C ALA A 84 4.15 -5.88 -2.10
N LYS A 85 4.09 -5.46 -0.83
CA LYS A 85 4.86 -4.31 -0.36
C LYS A 85 6.22 -4.75 0.21
N GLY A 86 7.28 -4.48 -0.56
CA GLY A 86 8.65 -4.78 -0.14
C GLY A 86 9.07 -4.00 1.10
N GLY A 87 9.70 -4.66 2.06
CA GLY A 87 10.10 -4.10 3.35
C GLY A 87 11.06 -2.92 3.22
N GLY A 88 11.94 -2.93 2.20
CA GLY A 88 12.83 -1.81 1.89
C GLY A 88 12.05 -0.51 1.62
N SER A 89 10.99 -0.60 0.83
CA SER A 89 10.10 0.54 0.55
C SER A 89 9.17 0.88 1.72
N GLU A 90 8.75 -0.12 2.49
CA GLU A 90 7.90 0.08 3.67
C GLU A 90 8.62 0.89 4.76
N ASN A 91 9.91 0.59 4.98
CA ASN A 91 10.78 1.29 5.93
C ASN A 91 11.03 2.77 5.59
N LYS A 92 10.67 3.21 4.37
CA LYS A 92 10.80 4.62 3.94
C LYS A 92 9.53 5.44 4.14
N THR A 93 8.48 4.85 4.70
CA THR A 93 7.24 5.56 5.04
C THR A 93 7.54 6.72 6.00
N LYS A 94 7.01 7.90 5.70
CA LYS A 94 7.12 9.12 6.52
C LYS A 94 5.74 9.63 6.89
N PHE A 95 5.63 10.21 8.08
CA PHE A 95 4.40 10.79 8.60
C PHE A 95 4.71 12.10 9.30
N LYS A 96 3.84 13.10 9.12
CA LYS A 96 3.90 14.39 9.81
C LYS A 96 2.49 14.91 10.06
N MET A 97 2.23 15.38 11.29
CA MET A 97 1.09 16.24 11.58
C MET A 97 1.43 17.66 11.13
N MET A 98 0.74 18.15 10.12
CA MET A 98 1.00 19.46 9.51
C MET A 98 0.08 20.53 10.10
N ASN A 99 0.59 21.75 10.24
CA ASN A 99 -0.26 22.91 10.53
C ASN A 99 -0.98 23.35 9.25
N PRO A 100 -2.12 24.07 9.36
CA PRO A 100 -2.89 24.52 8.19
C PRO A 100 -2.09 25.36 7.17
N GLY A 101 -1.04 26.06 7.60
CA GLY A 101 -0.19 26.87 6.73
C GLY A 101 1.07 26.17 6.21
N ASP A 102 1.31 24.92 6.59
CA ASP A 102 2.51 24.19 6.14
C ASP A 102 2.38 23.80 4.65
N SER A 103 3.48 23.93 3.90
CA SER A 103 3.55 23.46 2.50
C SER A 103 3.75 21.95 2.43
N ILE A 104 2.83 21.27 1.73
CA ILE A 104 2.95 19.82 1.43
C ILE A 104 4.14 19.56 0.51
N VAL A 105 4.33 20.42 -0.49
CA VAL A 105 5.41 20.31 -1.47
C VAL A 105 6.77 20.37 -0.77
N ASP A 106 6.99 21.41 0.05
CA ASP A 106 8.27 21.60 0.74
C ASP A 106 8.57 20.40 1.64
N TRP A 107 7.57 19.92 2.40
CA TRP A 107 7.76 18.75 3.25
C TRP A 107 8.12 17.49 2.44
N VAL A 108 7.46 17.24 1.31
CA VAL A 108 7.79 16.08 0.45
C VAL A 108 9.21 16.21 -0.10
N LEU A 109 9.57 17.37 -0.64
CA LEU A 109 10.91 17.63 -1.19
C LEU A 109 12.01 17.53 -0.14
N ASP A 110 11.74 17.92 1.11
CA ASP A 110 12.64 17.74 2.25
C ASP A 110 12.81 16.28 2.67
N MET A 111 11.75 15.47 2.55
CA MET A 111 11.76 14.06 2.95
C MET A 111 12.43 13.14 1.94
N VAL A 112 12.27 13.38 0.64
CA VAL A 112 12.78 12.50 -0.43
C VAL A 112 14.29 12.21 -0.30
N PRO A 113 15.18 13.21 -0.10
CA PRO A 113 16.61 12.97 0.10
C PRO A 113 16.91 12.09 1.33
N GLN A 114 16.12 12.21 2.39
CA GLN A 114 16.31 11.46 3.64
C GLN A 114 15.94 9.97 3.52
N MET A 115 15.21 9.58 2.48
CA MET A 115 14.88 8.17 2.24
C MET A 115 16.10 7.38 1.77
N GLY A 116 17.11 8.03 1.17
CA GLY A 116 18.29 7.38 0.58
C GLY A 116 17.91 6.39 -0.53
N ALA A 117 18.82 5.50 -0.90
CA ALA A 117 18.63 4.56 -2.02
C ALA A 117 17.94 3.23 -1.65
N GLY A 118 17.64 2.99 -0.35
CA GLY A 118 17.18 1.69 0.17
C GLY A 118 15.77 1.25 -0.25
N TRP A 119 15.09 2.01 -1.12
CA TRP A 119 13.77 1.70 -1.69
C TRP A 119 13.82 1.50 -3.22
N CYS A 120 15.03 1.41 -3.79
CA CYS A 120 15.29 1.13 -5.21
C CYS A 120 14.70 2.19 -6.18
N PRO A 121 15.06 3.49 -6.06
CA PRO A 121 14.66 4.48 -7.06
C PRO A 121 15.24 4.17 -8.46
N PRO A 122 14.59 4.63 -9.56
CA PRO A 122 13.37 5.44 -9.59
C PRO A 122 12.13 4.64 -9.17
N GLY A 123 11.17 5.28 -8.51
CA GLY A 123 9.95 4.64 -8.04
C GLY A 123 8.79 5.63 -7.84
N MET A 124 7.68 5.13 -7.31
CA MET A 124 6.47 5.94 -7.08
C MET A 124 6.42 6.46 -5.64
N LEU A 125 5.99 7.72 -5.48
CA LEU A 125 5.68 8.31 -4.18
C LEU A 125 4.18 8.19 -3.90
N GLY A 126 3.83 7.48 -2.83
CA GLY A 126 2.47 7.41 -2.32
C GLY A 126 2.25 8.50 -1.29
N ILE A 127 1.27 9.38 -1.51
CA ILE A 127 1.01 10.55 -0.66
C ILE A 127 -0.46 10.50 -0.24
N GLY A 128 -0.67 10.36 1.07
CA GLY A 128 -2.00 10.40 1.68
C GLY A 128 -2.13 11.61 2.60
N ILE A 129 -3.20 12.38 2.40
CA ILE A 129 -3.45 13.64 3.12
C ILE A 129 -4.85 13.58 3.72
N GLY A 130 -4.96 13.95 5.00
CA GLY A 130 -6.22 14.02 5.74
C GLY A 130 -6.53 12.79 6.59
N GLY A 131 -7.61 12.90 7.38
CA GLY A 131 -7.97 11.91 8.39
C GLY A 131 -7.01 11.91 9.60
N THR A 132 -7.03 10.81 10.37
CA THR A 132 -6.02 10.53 11.40
C THR A 132 -4.77 9.92 10.76
N ALA A 133 -3.73 9.70 11.57
CA ALA A 133 -2.49 9.08 11.12
C ALA A 133 -2.72 7.77 10.36
N GLU A 134 -3.61 6.92 10.87
CA GLU A 134 -3.95 5.62 10.28
C GLU A 134 -4.58 5.79 8.89
N LYS A 135 -5.57 6.68 8.75
CA LYS A 135 -6.24 6.89 7.45
C LYS A 135 -5.28 7.53 6.44
N ALA A 136 -4.44 8.48 6.85
CA ALA A 136 -3.44 9.08 5.98
C ALA A 136 -2.46 8.04 5.42
N MET A 137 -2.00 7.10 6.26
CA MET A 137 -1.12 6.01 5.80
C MET A 137 -1.84 5.06 4.83
N VAL A 138 -3.10 4.71 5.08
CA VAL A 138 -3.88 3.88 4.14
C VAL A 138 -4.06 4.59 2.80
N LEU A 139 -4.44 5.86 2.81
CA LEU A 139 -4.58 6.68 1.59
C LEU A 139 -3.26 6.74 0.79
N ALA A 140 -2.12 6.86 1.48
CA ALA A 140 -0.80 6.86 0.83
C ALA A 140 -0.50 5.52 0.15
N LYS A 141 -0.97 4.38 0.69
CA LYS A 141 -0.82 3.07 0.02
C LYS A 141 -1.80 2.90 -1.13
N GLU A 142 -3.04 3.34 -0.95
CA GLU A 142 -4.07 3.33 -2.01
C GLU A 142 -3.62 4.16 -3.22
N SER A 143 -3.02 5.33 -3.00
CA SER A 143 -2.57 6.20 -4.10
C SER A 143 -1.51 5.55 -5.00
N LEU A 144 -0.78 4.53 -4.50
CA LEU A 144 0.21 3.77 -5.28
C LEU A 144 -0.42 2.83 -6.32
N MET A 145 -1.74 2.60 -6.25
CA MET A 145 -2.47 1.79 -7.23
C MET A 145 -2.87 2.62 -8.47
N GLY A 146 -2.57 3.92 -8.48
CA GLY A 146 -2.85 4.82 -9.59
C GLY A 146 -1.96 4.58 -10.82
N ALA A 147 -2.33 5.23 -11.93
CA ALA A 147 -1.56 5.16 -13.16
C ALA A 147 -0.19 5.84 -13.04
N ILE A 148 0.81 5.27 -13.72
CA ILE A 148 2.12 5.90 -13.91
C ILE A 148 2.03 6.74 -15.18
N ASP A 149 1.61 8.00 -15.03
CA ASP A 149 1.21 8.88 -16.15
C ASP A 149 1.83 10.29 -16.08
N MET A 150 2.95 10.46 -15.37
CA MET A 150 3.55 11.80 -15.16
C MET A 150 4.03 12.44 -16.47
N ALA A 151 4.49 11.65 -17.45
CA ALA A 151 4.91 12.16 -18.74
C ALA A 151 3.73 12.73 -19.53
N GLU A 152 2.62 11.98 -19.59
CA GLU A 152 1.37 12.40 -20.21
C GLU A 152 0.78 13.61 -19.49
N LEU A 153 0.78 13.60 -18.15
CA LEU A 153 0.30 14.70 -17.33
C LEU A 153 1.10 16.00 -17.59
N LYS A 154 2.43 15.95 -17.67
CA LYS A 154 3.26 17.13 -17.99
C LYS A 154 3.01 17.64 -19.41
N ALA A 155 2.77 16.74 -20.36
CA ALA A 155 2.49 17.12 -21.75
C ALA A 155 1.12 17.80 -21.92
N ARG A 156 0.07 17.28 -21.26
CA ARG A 156 -1.30 17.83 -21.36
C ARG A 156 -1.58 19.00 -20.41
N GLY A 157 -0.78 19.15 -19.36
CA GLY A 157 -0.99 20.12 -18.28
C GLY A 157 -2.04 19.69 -17.23
N PRO A 158 -2.03 20.30 -16.04
CA PRO A 158 -2.95 19.94 -14.96
C PRO A 158 -4.36 20.49 -15.22
N GLN A 159 -5.36 19.69 -14.93
CA GLN A 159 -6.79 20.03 -15.05
C GLN A 159 -7.45 20.29 -13.69
N ASN A 160 -6.76 19.98 -12.58
CA ASN A 160 -7.22 20.21 -11.22
C ASN A 160 -6.03 20.45 -10.27
N ASP A 161 -6.33 20.83 -9.04
CA ASP A 161 -5.29 21.19 -8.05
C ASP A 161 -4.45 20.00 -7.60
N ILE A 162 -5.00 18.78 -7.61
CA ILE A 162 -4.22 17.56 -7.31
C ILE A 162 -3.21 17.29 -8.41
N GLU A 163 -3.59 17.44 -9.67
CA GLU A 163 -2.67 17.31 -10.80
C GLU A 163 -1.59 18.39 -10.80
N ARG A 164 -1.96 19.62 -10.41
CA ARG A 164 -0.99 20.70 -10.21
C ARG A 164 0.02 20.34 -9.13
N LEU A 165 -0.45 19.85 -7.99
CA LEU A 165 0.40 19.39 -6.88
C LEU A 165 1.34 18.25 -7.32
N ARG A 166 0.84 17.28 -8.10
CA ARG A 166 1.67 16.19 -8.64
C ARG A 166 2.80 16.70 -9.54
N ILE A 167 2.51 17.68 -10.41
CA ILE A 167 3.53 18.29 -11.27
C ILE A 167 4.54 19.10 -10.45
N GLU A 168 4.09 19.81 -9.42
CA GLU A 168 4.96 20.62 -8.56
C GLU A 168 5.95 19.78 -7.75
N ILE A 169 5.57 18.55 -7.39
CA ILE A 169 6.43 17.58 -6.67
C ILE A 169 7.42 16.85 -7.61
N PHE A 170 7.13 16.72 -8.92
CA PHE A 170 7.85 15.86 -9.87
C PHE A 170 9.02 16.54 -10.59
#